data_AF-A0A914V4Z0-F1
#
_entry.id   AF-A0A914V4Z0-F1
#
_cell.length_a   1.000
_cell.length_b   1.000
_cell.length_c   1.000
_cell.angle_alpha   90.00
_cell.angle_beta   90.00
_cell.angle_gamma   90.00
#
_symmetry.space_group_name_H-M   'P 1'
#
loop_
_entity.id
_entity.type
_entity.pdbx_description
1 polymer ?
#
loop_
_entity_poly.entity_id
_entity_poly.type
_entity_poly.pdbx_seq_one_letter_code
_entity_poly.pdbx_strand_id
1 'polypeptide(L)'
;MTASDTESLVQKPIGIDTKKKTTIIRELLSSYHEHQLNCRELSERFPLSNLNVANPKLSRGLSTDQGRACLTRGTKTTTIPSAEKISNWLLLLQQLQNILWIALIVAGSLNLTMYLLD
;
A
#
# COMPACT_ATOMS: atom_id res chain seq x y z
N MET A 1 -2.16 31.70 34.15
CA MET A 1 -1.20 31.94 33.05
C MET A 1 0.00 31.06 33.31
N THR A 2 0.04 29.89 32.67
CA THR A 2 1.14 28.93 32.73
C THR A 2 1.46 28.53 31.31
N ALA A 3 2.75 28.68 30.98
CA ALA A 3 3.31 28.43 29.67
C ALA A 3 3.57 26.94 29.43
N SER A 4 3.65 26.64 28.15
CA SER A 4 4.60 25.70 27.54
C SER A 4 4.28 24.20 27.58
N ASP A 5 4.66 23.59 26.46
CA ASP A 5 5.00 22.17 26.28
C ASP A 5 3.87 21.23 25.86
N THR A 6 3.27 21.53 24.69
CA THR A 6 2.85 20.44 23.79
C THR A 6 4.01 20.16 22.83
N GLU A 7 4.84 19.20 23.20
CA GLU A 7 5.89 18.64 22.37
C GLU A 7 5.30 18.21 21.02
N SER A 8 5.70 18.93 19.99
CA SER A 8 5.52 18.54 18.61
C SER A 8 6.28 17.22 18.41
N LEU A 9 5.55 16.11 18.32
CA LEU A 9 6.06 14.88 17.73
C LEU A 9 6.43 15.18 16.28
N VAL A 10 7.70 15.50 16.09
CA VAL A 10 8.37 15.61 14.80
C VAL A 10 8.28 14.23 14.14
N GLN A 11 7.19 14.02 13.41
CA GLN A 11 7.17 13.01 12.37
C GLN A 11 8.16 13.47 11.30
N LYS A 12 9.38 12.96 11.40
CA LYS A 12 10.35 12.91 10.31
C LYS A 12 9.60 12.38 9.08
N PRO A 13 9.38 13.18 8.03
CA PRO A 13 8.69 12.70 6.86
C PRO A 13 9.62 11.71 6.17
N ILE A 14 9.29 10.42 6.32
CA ILE A 14 9.73 9.38 5.41
C ILE A 14 9.27 9.84 4.03
N GLY A 15 10.23 10.26 3.21
CA GLY A 15 10.02 10.85 1.88
C GLY A 15 9.44 9.84 0.90
N ILE A 16 8.16 9.53 1.07
CA ILE A 16 7.36 8.79 0.11
C ILE A 16 6.37 9.80 -0.48
N ASP A 17 6.81 10.42 -1.58
CA ASP A 17 6.05 11.06 -2.65
C ASP A 17 4.60 11.44 -2.28
N THR A 18 4.45 12.51 -1.50
CA THR A 18 3.16 13.10 -1.15
C THR A 18 2.34 13.44 -2.39
N LYS A 19 3.00 13.79 -3.49
CA LYS A 19 2.36 14.07 -4.78
C LYS A 19 1.71 12.81 -5.37
N LYS A 20 2.41 11.67 -5.42
CA LYS A 20 1.80 10.39 -5.84
C LYS A 20 0.65 9.97 -4.94
N LYS A 21 0.79 10.11 -3.62
CA LYS A 21 -0.27 9.76 -2.67
C LYS A 21 -1.55 10.57 -2.92
N THR A 22 -1.43 11.88 -3.13
CA THR A 22 -2.58 12.75 -3.43
C THR A 22 -3.23 12.41 -4.78
N THR A 23 -2.43 12.07 -5.80
CA THR A 23 -2.96 11.63 -7.11
C THR A 23 -3.74 10.33 -6.99
N ILE A 24 -3.20 9.32 -6.29
CA ILE A 24 -3.87 8.03 -6.06
C ILE A 24 -5.20 8.25 -5.32
N ILE A 25 -5.21 9.10 -4.29
CA ILE A 25 -6.44 9.45 -3.56
C ILE A 25 -7.49 10.08 -4.50
N ARG A 26 -7.08 11.00 -5.37
CA ARG A 26 -7.98 11.65 -6.34
C ARG A 26 -8.52 10.66 -7.37
N GLU A 27 -7.68 9.75 -7.87
CA GLU A 27 -8.07 8.69 -8.81
C GLU A 27 -9.05 7.71 -8.15
N LEU A 28 -8.81 7.29 -6.90
CA LEU A 28 -9.73 6.49 -6.10
C LEU A 28 -11.07 7.20 -5.90
N LEU A 29 -11.06 8.47 -5.50
CA LEU A 29 -12.28 9.28 -5.35
C LEU A 29 -13.08 9.38 -6.65
N SER A 30 -12.41 9.48 -7.80
CA SER A 30 -13.07 9.46 -9.11
C SER A 30 -13.55 8.07 -9.54
N SER A 31 -12.95 7.00 -9.02
CA SER A 31 -13.30 5.61 -9.36
C SER A 31 -14.58 5.12 -8.68
N TYR A 32 -15.00 5.72 -7.56
CA TYR A 32 -16.21 5.33 -6.84
C TYR A 32 -17.40 6.18 -7.27
N HIS A 33 -18.07 5.81 -8.36
CA HIS A 33 -19.26 6.53 -8.85
C HIS A 33 -20.59 5.89 -8.43
N GLU A 34 -20.58 4.67 -7.90
CA GLU A 34 -21.78 3.88 -7.61
C GLU A 34 -22.72 4.53 -6.57
N HIS A 35 -22.17 5.32 -5.64
CA HIS A 35 -22.93 6.00 -4.60
C HIS A 35 -23.81 7.15 -5.12
N GLN A 36 -23.56 7.64 -6.34
CA GLN A 36 -24.32 8.72 -6.98
C GLN A 36 -25.45 8.19 -7.87
N LEU A 37 -25.46 6.88 -8.15
CA LEU A 37 -26.43 6.26 -9.07
C LEU A 37 -27.76 5.98 -8.37
N ASN A 38 -28.85 6.12 -9.13
CA ASN A 38 -30.18 5.75 -8.66
C ASN A 38 -30.32 4.21 -8.63
N CYS A 39 -31.17 3.65 -7.75
CA CYS A 39 -31.41 2.21 -7.65
C CYS A 39 -31.84 1.58 -8.98
N ARG A 40 -32.54 2.33 -9.84
CA ARG A 40 -32.92 1.88 -11.19
C ARG A 40 -31.70 1.71 -12.09
N GLU A 41 -30.81 2.70 -12.12
CA GLU A 41 -29.57 2.66 -12.91
C GLU A 41 -28.60 1.60 -12.36
N LEU A 42 -28.57 1.43 -11.04
CA LEU A 42 -27.77 0.39 -10.39
C LEU A 42 -28.25 -1.01 -10.77
N SER A 43 -29.55 -1.23 -10.89
CA SER A 43 -30.12 -2.51 -11.35
C SER A 43 -29.81 -2.81 -12.81
N GLU A 44 -29.72 -1.79 -13.66
CA GLU A 44 -29.35 -1.93 -15.07
C GLU A 44 -27.86 -2.23 -15.22
N ARG A 45 -27.01 -1.59 -14.41
CA ARG A 45 -25.55 -1.77 -14.43
C ARG A 45 -25.10 -3.07 -13.79
N PHE A 46 -25.83 -3.56 -12.78
CA PHE A 46 -25.57 -4.82 -12.08
C PHE A 46 -26.80 -5.74 -12.14
N PRO A 47 -27.15 -6.31 -13.30
CA PRO A 47 -28.38 -7.07 -13.47
C PRO A 47 -28.45 -8.34 -12.61
N LEU A 48 -27.29 -8.89 -12.23
CA LEU A 48 -27.19 -10.09 -11.39
C LEU A 48 -27.46 -9.81 -9.90
N SER A 49 -27.48 -8.55 -9.48
CA SER A 49 -27.60 -8.17 -8.06
C SER A 49 -29.02 -8.32 -7.48
N ASN A 50 -30.01 -8.70 -8.30
CA ASN A 50 -31.43 -8.89 -7.92
C ASN A 50 -31.96 -7.73 -7.04
N LEU A 51 -31.66 -6.50 -7.44
CA LEU A 51 -32.11 -5.29 -6.75
C LEU A 51 -33.60 -5.07 -7.00
N ASN A 52 -34.35 -4.83 -5.92
CA ASN A 52 -35.75 -4.44 -6.02
C ASN A 52 -35.85 -2.92 -6.12
N VAL A 53 -36.08 -2.40 -7.33
CA VAL A 53 -36.16 -0.96 -7.62
C VAL A 53 -37.33 -0.27 -6.88
N ALA A 54 -38.42 -1.00 -6.63
CA ALA A 54 -39.60 -0.45 -5.95
C ALA A 54 -39.42 -0.40 -4.43
N ASN A 55 -38.65 -1.32 -3.85
CA ASN A 55 -38.42 -1.36 -2.41
C ASN A 55 -37.02 -1.90 -2.09
N PRO A 56 -36.00 -1.04 -1.97
CA PRO A 56 -34.60 -1.46 -1.89
C PRO A 56 -34.30 -2.29 -0.64
N LYS A 57 -35.11 -2.16 0.42
CA LYS A 57 -35.00 -2.93 1.68
C LYS A 57 -35.30 -4.43 1.51
N LEU A 58 -36.01 -4.82 0.45
CA LEU A 58 -36.38 -6.21 0.17
C LEU A 58 -35.48 -6.85 -0.90
N SER A 59 -34.38 -6.19 -1.28
CA SER A 59 -33.43 -6.70 -2.26
C SER A 59 -32.78 -7.99 -1.73
N ARG A 60 -32.84 -9.07 -2.51
CA ARG A 60 -32.32 -10.39 -2.10
C ARG A 60 -30.82 -10.54 -2.36
N GLY A 61 -30.23 -9.61 -3.12
CA GLY A 61 -28.81 -9.62 -3.45
C GLY A 61 -28.42 -10.76 -4.39
N LEU A 62 -27.12 -11.06 -4.41
CA LEU A 62 -26.53 -12.08 -5.27
C LEU A 62 -26.81 -13.49 -4.71
N SER A 63 -27.23 -14.42 -5.56
CA SER A 63 -27.40 -15.83 -5.16
C SER A 63 -26.06 -16.45 -4.78
N THR A 64 -26.06 -17.47 -3.91
CA THR A 64 -24.83 -18.12 -3.41
C THR A 64 -23.94 -18.65 -4.52
N ASP A 65 -24.55 -19.22 -5.57
CA ASP A 65 -23.81 -19.78 -6.71
C ASP A 65 -23.21 -18.68 -7.59
N GLN A 66 -23.96 -17.59 -7.79
CA GLN A 66 -23.48 -16.41 -8.52
C GLN A 66 -22.40 -15.67 -7.72
N GLY A 67 -22.49 -15.66 -6.39
CA GLY A 67 -21.46 -15.14 -5.50
C GLY A 67 -20.17 -15.92 -5.60
N ARG A 68 -20.23 -17.26 -5.65
CA ARG A 68 -19.06 -18.11 -5.88
C ARG A 68 -18.44 -17.87 -7.26
N ALA A 69 -19.27 -17.75 -8.30
CA ALA A 69 -18.80 -17.41 -9.65
C ALA A 69 -18.17 -16.00 -9.71
N CYS A 70 -18.69 -15.05 -8.94
CA CYS A 70 -18.12 -13.71 -8.85
C CYS A 70 -16.80 -13.71 -8.07
N LEU A 71 -16.65 -14.54 -7.04
CA LEU A 71 -15.40 -14.68 -6.29
C LEU A 71 -14.28 -15.35 -7.10
N THR A 72 -14.63 -16.30 -8.00
CA THR A 72 -13.66 -16.91 -8.89
C THR A 72 -13.28 -16.02 -10.07
N ARG A 73 -14.24 -15.21 -10.57
CA ARG A 73 -14.02 -14.27 -11.68
C ARG A 73 -13.35 -12.96 -11.23
N GLY A 74 -13.67 -12.48 -10.03
CA GLY A 74 -13.06 -11.30 -9.45
C GLY A 74 -11.58 -11.55 -9.15
N THR A 75 -10.74 -10.54 -9.37
CA THR A 75 -9.40 -10.54 -8.80
C THR A 75 -9.56 -10.70 -7.29
N LYS A 76 -9.03 -11.79 -6.70
CA LYS A 76 -9.09 -12.07 -5.27
C LYS A 76 -8.93 -10.75 -4.50
N THR A 77 -9.94 -10.36 -3.74
CA THR A 77 -9.98 -9.16 -2.89
C THR A 77 -8.98 -9.23 -1.73
N THR A 78 -8.01 -10.13 -1.80
CA THR A 78 -6.77 -10.03 -1.07
C THR A 78 -6.02 -8.83 -1.64
N THR A 79 -6.06 -7.73 -0.90
CA THR A 79 -5.02 -6.70 -0.92
C THR A 79 -3.71 -7.34 -1.32
N ILE A 80 -3.18 -6.97 -2.50
CA ILE A 80 -1.86 -7.38 -2.94
C ILE A 80 -0.96 -7.16 -1.72
N PRO A 81 -0.32 -8.20 -1.15
CA PRO A 81 0.47 -8.04 0.05
C PRO A 81 1.51 -6.97 -0.27
N SER A 82 1.28 -5.78 0.29
CA SER A 82 2.18 -4.67 0.11
C SER A 82 3.46 -5.04 0.82
N ALA A 83 4.57 -4.76 0.15
CA ALA A 83 5.92 -5.24 0.43
C ALA A 83 6.19 -6.65 -0.12
N GLU A 84 6.89 -6.67 -1.26
CA GLU A 84 7.91 -7.68 -1.48
C GLU A 84 8.64 -7.91 -0.15
N LYS A 85 8.73 -9.17 0.28
CA LYS A 85 9.50 -9.54 1.46
C LYS A 85 10.97 -9.29 1.15
N ILE A 86 11.40 -8.04 1.28
CA ILE A 86 12.80 -7.65 1.17
C ILE A 86 13.52 -8.41 2.28
N SER A 87 14.45 -9.28 1.89
CA SER A 87 15.23 -10.08 2.83
C SER A 87 16.03 -9.15 3.75
N ASN A 88 16.05 -9.45 5.05
CA ASN A 88 16.84 -8.70 6.04
C ASN A 88 18.32 -8.57 5.65
N TRP A 89 18.86 -9.58 4.96
CA TRP A 89 20.22 -9.54 4.42
C TRP A 89 20.40 -8.46 3.36
N LEU A 90 19.40 -8.24 2.50
CA LEU A 90 19.47 -7.21 1.48
C LEU A 90 19.46 -5.80 2.11
N LEU A 91 18.69 -5.61 3.18
CA LEU A 91 18.69 -4.37 3.97
C LEU A 91 20.05 -4.11 4.63
N LEU A 92 20.69 -5.16 5.17
CA LEU A 92 22.04 -5.04 5.74
C LEU A 92 23.07 -4.70 4.67
N LEU A 93 23.06 -5.36 3.51
CA LEU A 93 23.97 -5.02 2.41
C LEU A 93 23.76 -3.57 1.93
N GLN A 94 22.52 -3.10 1.89
CA GLN A 94 22.22 -1.72 1.52
C GLN A 94 22.77 -0.70 2.53
N GLN A 95 22.78 -1.04 3.82
CA GLN A 95 23.41 -0.23 4.88
C GLN A 95 24.94 -0.27 4.82
N LEU A 96 25.51 -1.40 4.39
CA LEU A 96 26.95 -1.60 4.19
C LEU A 96 27.47 -0.93 2.90
N GLN A 97 26.59 -0.54 1.97
CA GLN A 97 26.94 0.20 0.75
C GLN A 97 27.17 1.71 0.99
N ASN A 98 27.43 2.12 2.24
CA ASN A 98 27.83 3.50 2.53
C ASN A 98 29.33 3.69 2.23
N ILE A 99 29.72 4.86 1.76
CA ILE A 99 31.11 5.17 1.36
C ILE A 99 32.11 4.96 2.51
N LEU A 100 31.63 5.09 3.76
CA LEU A 100 32.39 4.83 4.98
C LEU A 100 32.79 3.36 5.13
N TRP A 101 31.96 2.40 4.71
CA TRP A 101 32.28 0.97 4.78
C TRP A 101 33.32 0.56 3.74
N ILE A 102 33.23 1.13 2.54
CA ILE A 102 34.25 0.93 1.49
C ILE A 102 35.60 1.46 1.98
N ALA A 103 35.62 2.66 2.58
CA ALA A 103 36.82 3.22 3.19
C ALA A 103 37.39 2.33 4.31
N LEU A 104 36.53 1.76 5.16
CA LEU A 104 36.93 0.87 6.25
C LEU A 104 37.56 -0.44 5.75
N ILE A 105 36.95 -1.04 4.71
CA ILE A 105 37.47 -2.26 4.07
C ILE A 105 38.84 -2.00 3.44
N VAL A 106 39.01 -0.87 2.75
CA VAL A 106 40.28 -0.49 2.14
C VAL A 106 41.37 -0.31 3.21
N ALA A 107 41.09 0.46 4.27
CA ALA A 107 42.03 0.66 5.37
C ALA A 107 42.40 -0.66 6.07
N GLY A 108 41.41 -1.52 6.34
CA GLY A 108 41.63 -2.84 6.92
C GLY A 108 42.47 -3.75 6.04
N SER A 109 42.20 -3.77 4.73
CA SER A 109 43.00 -4.56 3.77
C SER A 109 44.43 -4.06 3.68
N LEU A 110 44.64 -2.74 3.65
CA LEU A 110 45.97 -2.14 3.59
C LEU A 110 46.77 -2.45 4.85
N ASN A 111 46.13 -2.40 6.02
CA ASN A 111 46.73 -2.77 7.30
C ASN A 111 47.10 -4.26 7.36
N LEU A 112 46.23 -5.14 6.85
CA LEU A 112 46.49 -6.57 6.78
C LEU A 112 47.67 -6.89 5.83
N THR A 113 47.71 -6.27 4.65
CA THR A 113 48.82 -6.44 3.71
C THR A 113 50.12 -5.92 4.30
N MET A 114 50.08 -4.78 5.02
CA MET A 114 51.25 -4.26 5.70
C MET A 114 51.77 -5.23 6.77
N TYR A 115 50.88 -5.80 7.59
CA TYR A 115 51.25 -6.79 8.62
C TYR A 115 51.83 -8.09 8.03
N LEU A 116 51.44 -8.48 6.82
CA LEU A 116 51.98 -9.68 6.17
C LEU A 116 53.32 -9.43 5.45
N LEU A 117 53.65 -8.16 5.16
CA LEU A 117 54.89 -7.75 4.49
C LEU A 117 55.98 -7.30 5.45
N ASP A 118 55.60 -6.91 6.67
CA ASP A 118 56.48 -6.69 7.84
C ASP A 118 56.78 -8.03 8.52
#